data_AF-A0A2R5GGN7-F1
#
_entry.id   AF-A0A2R5GGN7-F1
#
_cell.length_a   1.000
_cell.length_b   1.000
_cell.length_c   1.000
_cell.angle_alpha   90.00
_cell.angle_beta   90.00
_cell.angle_gamma   90.00
#
_symmetry.space_group_name_H-M   'P 1'
#
loop_
_entity.id
_entity.type
_entity.pdbx_description
1 polymer ?
#
loop_
_entity_poly.entity_id
_entity_poly.type
_entity_poly.pdbx_seq_one_letter_code
_entity_poly.pdbx_strand_id
1 'polypeptide(L)'
;MTDHNHTAVYQLLHNSVADEYELDGTFNAGLLVASASVSIMGAWGGVNIMEAFRTEKRKFSRQVLLLTFGFVVGGVSIWAMHFIGMNAFELHFDTADEENIVLPVRYDLGLTFMSFICAALLVYVGAYVASTDVFFGSSSEEAVSALQSMIELKKLMKVGKRIKFLALFKRPQRLIAGGVIAGAGVGVMHFEGMSAVVQQGFVIEWDPAMIVVSCLIAVSVATAGFWIVFRLLQWKPNSEVIRFGSAIVIAVAVCSMHYTGMTAATYKVRKEEPVTSLSGVSSDALLVASLAWSVFAVVAALSGLAIYARKSVAFYRDEIMDDVLEMIDAQLKKSRNYEDLQRNINKNIIQVLKVRTTKSGKSTHAGGARSSTAISESATKKSQKGTKGGARVVPSATPDTGSANAGTATAS
;
A
#
# COMPACT_ATOMS: atom_id res chain seq x y z
N MET A 1 16.09 28.94 -18.07
CA MET A 1 15.74 29.60 -19.35
C MET A 1 14.27 29.36 -19.72
N THR A 2 13.37 29.15 -18.76
CA THR A 2 12.03 28.55 -18.98
C THR A 2 10.83 29.44 -18.61
N ASP A 3 11.02 30.63 -18.04
CA ASP A 3 9.89 31.54 -17.73
C ASP A 3 9.40 32.37 -18.94
N HIS A 4 10.19 32.46 -20.01
CA HIS A 4 9.82 33.28 -21.17
C HIS A 4 8.76 32.67 -22.09
N ASN A 5 8.52 31.34 -22.06
CA ASN A 5 7.49 30.72 -22.89
C ASN A 5 6.09 30.82 -22.29
N HIS A 6 5.93 30.64 -20.98
CA HIS A 6 4.60 30.62 -20.35
C HIS A 6 3.91 32.00 -20.39
N THR A 7 4.67 33.06 -20.09
CA THR A 7 4.16 34.44 -20.17
C THR A 7 3.77 34.80 -21.60
N ALA A 8 4.53 34.32 -22.59
CA ALA A 8 4.22 34.54 -24.01
C ALA A 8 2.90 33.86 -24.42
N VAL A 9 2.66 32.62 -23.98
CA VAL A 9 1.40 31.89 -24.26
C VAL A 9 0.19 32.63 -23.69
N TYR A 10 0.26 33.10 -22.44
CA TYR A 10 -0.83 33.86 -21.84
C TYR A 10 -1.06 35.24 -22.50
N GLN A 11 0.02 35.91 -22.94
CA GLN A 11 -0.09 37.15 -23.71
C GLN A 11 -0.71 36.91 -25.10
N LEU A 12 -0.36 35.81 -25.77
CA LEU A 12 -0.97 35.39 -27.03
C LEU A 12 -2.47 35.14 -26.84
N LEU A 13 -2.86 34.40 -25.80
CA LEU A 13 -4.27 34.17 -25.45
C LEU A 13 -5.03 35.49 -25.24
N HIS A 14 -4.46 36.41 -24.46
CA HIS A 14 -5.07 37.73 -24.19
C HIS A 14 -5.28 38.59 -25.44
N ASN A 15 -4.38 38.48 -26.42
CA ASN A 15 -4.38 39.31 -27.62
C ASN A 15 -5.20 38.72 -28.79
N SER A 16 -5.37 37.40 -28.83
CA SER A 16 -5.96 36.68 -29.97
C SER A 16 -7.45 36.38 -29.83
N VAL A 17 -7.97 36.30 -28.60
CA VAL A 17 -9.33 35.84 -28.34
C VAL A 17 -10.29 37.02 -28.16
N ALA A 18 -11.32 37.10 -29.01
CA ALA A 18 -12.46 38.01 -28.83
C ALA A 18 -13.38 37.51 -27.70
N ASP A 19 -14.14 38.42 -27.06
CA ASP A 19 -14.88 38.22 -25.81
C ASP A 19 -15.47 36.81 -25.56
N GLU A 20 -15.21 36.27 -24.35
CA GLU A 20 -15.65 34.99 -23.78
C GLU A 20 -15.63 33.77 -24.74
N TYR A 21 -14.48 33.10 -24.82
CA TYR A 21 -14.29 31.81 -25.50
C TYR A 21 -14.20 30.66 -24.49
N GLU A 22 -14.91 29.56 -24.73
CA GLU A 22 -14.79 28.33 -23.94
C GLU A 22 -13.61 27.50 -24.45
N LEU A 23 -12.74 27.08 -23.54
CA LEU A 23 -11.53 26.31 -23.87
C LEU A 23 -11.86 24.83 -24.05
N ASP A 24 -11.34 24.24 -25.12
CA ASP A 24 -11.46 22.80 -25.35
C ASP A 24 -10.50 22.03 -24.44
N GLY A 25 -11.02 20.98 -23.80
CA GLY A 25 -10.27 20.13 -22.89
C GLY A 25 -10.02 18.74 -23.47
N THR A 26 -8.77 18.28 -23.49
CA THR A 26 -8.41 16.92 -23.90
C THR A 26 -7.62 16.20 -22.81
N PHE A 27 -7.59 14.85 -22.87
CA PHE A 27 -6.89 14.03 -21.90
C PHE A 27 -5.64 13.38 -22.49
N ASN A 28 -4.51 13.57 -21.82
CA ASN A 28 -3.31 12.79 -22.04
C ASN A 28 -3.50 11.37 -21.50
N ALA A 29 -3.60 10.39 -22.40
CA ALA A 29 -3.85 9.00 -22.03
C ALA A 29 -2.79 8.41 -21.09
N GLY A 30 -1.53 8.83 -21.21
CA GLY A 30 -0.43 8.34 -20.36
C GLY A 30 -0.59 8.79 -18.91
N LEU A 31 -0.86 10.09 -18.69
CA LEU A 31 -1.09 10.63 -17.35
C LEU A 31 -2.42 10.17 -16.75
N LEU A 32 -3.44 9.97 -17.59
CA LEU A 32 -4.71 9.38 -17.18
C LEU A 32 -4.49 7.99 -16.57
N VAL A 33 -3.77 7.11 -17.26
CA VAL A 33 -3.44 5.76 -16.76
C VAL A 33 -2.50 5.82 -15.55
N ALA A 34 -1.56 6.77 -15.53
CA ALA A 34 -0.67 6.96 -14.39
C ALA A 34 -1.44 7.35 -13.12
N SER A 35 -2.40 8.29 -13.21
CA SER A 35 -3.24 8.70 -12.08
C SER A 35 -4.02 7.52 -11.48
N ALA A 36 -4.63 6.70 -12.32
CA ALA A 36 -5.35 5.50 -11.90
C ALA A 36 -4.42 4.48 -11.25
N SER A 37 -3.22 4.28 -11.81
CA SER A 37 -2.21 3.36 -11.27
C SER A 37 -1.73 3.77 -9.88
N VAL A 38 -1.48 5.07 -9.67
CA VAL A 38 -1.12 5.62 -8.36
C VAL A 38 -2.26 5.46 -7.37
N SER A 39 -3.51 5.65 -7.82
CA SER A 39 -4.70 5.43 -6.99
C SER A 39 -4.82 3.98 -6.49
N ILE A 40 -4.63 3.01 -7.40
CA ILE A 40 -4.64 1.57 -7.10
C ILE A 40 -3.56 1.23 -6.06
N MET A 41 -2.36 1.77 -6.22
CA MET A 41 -1.25 1.52 -5.29
C MET A 41 -1.53 2.07 -3.90
N GLY A 42 -2.05 3.31 -3.81
CA GLY A 42 -2.46 3.91 -2.53
C GLY A 42 -3.56 3.11 -1.84
N ALA A 43 -4.58 2.68 -2.60
CA ALA A 43 -5.66 1.83 -2.08
C ALA A 43 -5.13 0.46 -1.60
N TRP A 44 -4.19 -0.13 -2.34
CA TRP A 44 -3.58 -1.40 -1.97
C TRP A 44 -2.71 -1.28 -0.72
N GLY A 45 -1.92 -0.22 -0.60
CA GLY A 45 -1.19 0.13 0.62
C GLY A 45 -2.14 0.28 1.82
N GLY A 46 -3.25 1.00 1.64
CA GLY A 46 -4.29 1.14 2.67
C GLY A 46 -4.89 -0.20 3.12
N VAL A 47 -5.22 -1.09 2.17
CA VAL A 47 -5.71 -2.45 2.48
C VAL A 47 -4.67 -3.25 3.27
N ASN A 48 -3.39 -3.17 2.89
CA ASN A 48 -2.30 -3.85 3.61
C ASN A 48 -2.10 -3.32 5.04
N ILE A 49 -2.19 -2.00 5.23
CA ILE A 49 -2.12 -1.37 6.55
C ILE A 49 -3.31 -1.82 7.42
N MET A 50 -4.52 -1.86 6.85
CA MET A 50 -5.69 -2.28 7.62
C MET A 50 -5.62 -3.75 8.01
N GLU A 51 -4.97 -4.60 7.22
CA GLU A 51 -4.70 -5.97 7.62
C GLU A 51 -3.78 -6.04 8.84
N ALA A 52 -2.69 -5.27 8.84
CA ALA A 52 -1.80 -5.17 10.01
C ALA A 52 -2.54 -4.60 11.24
N PHE A 53 -3.44 -3.64 11.02
CA PHE A 53 -4.27 -3.07 12.08
C PHE A 53 -5.20 -4.10 12.74
N ARG A 54 -5.67 -5.11 12.00
CA ARG A 54 -6.54 -6.17 12.54
C ARG A 54 -5.82 -7.14 13.48
N THR A 55 -4.55 -7.42 13.21
CA THR A 55 -3.78 -8.39 14.00
C THR A 55 -3.07 -7.74 15.19
N GLU A 56 -2.90 -6.42 15.16
CA GLU A 56 -2.25 -5.66 16.22
C GLU A 56 -3.18 -5.46 17.44
N LYS A 57 -2.68 -5.79 18.62
CA LYS A 57 -3.42 -5.66 19.89
C LYS A 57 -3.06 -4.38 20.64
N ARG A 58 -1.87 -3.82 20.42
CA ARG A 58 -1.38 -2.64 21.15
C ARG A 58 -2.10 -1.38 20.69
N LYS A 59 -2.72 -0.66 21.64
CA LYS A 59 -3.48 0.57 21.36
C LYS A 59 -2.65 1.63 20.62
N PHE A 60 -1.40 1.84 21.03
CA PHE A 60 -0.51 2.82 20.39
C PHE A 60 -0.20 2.44 18.93
N SER A 61 0.25 1.20 18.69
CA SER A 61 0.53 0.70 17.34
C SER A 61 -0.70 0.77 16.43
N ARG A 62 -1.90 0.48 16.97
CA ARG A 62 -3.17 0.63 16.24
C ARG A 62 -3.43 2.07 15.80
N GLN A 63 -3.18 3.06 16.67
CA GLN A 63 -3.32 4.47 16.31
C GLN A 63 -2.31 4.89 15.24
N VAL A 64 -1.06 4.46 15.36
CA VAL A 64 -0.03 4.71 14.34
C VAL A 64 -0.45 4.13 12.99
N LEU A 65 -0.95 2.88 12.95
CA LEU A 65 -1.43 2.26 11.72
C LEU A 65 -2.62 2.99 11.10
N LEU A 66 -3.56 3.52 11.90
CA LEU A 66 -4.66 4.34 11.39
C LEU A 66 -4.16 5.67 10.82
N LEU A 67 -3.21 6.33 11.48
CA LEU A 67 -2.59 7.56 10.97
C LEU A 67 -1.86 7.29 9.65
N THR A 68 -1.09 6.20 9.58
CA THR A 68 -0.44 5.75 8.34
C THR A 68 -1.47 5.44 7.25
N PHE A 69 -2.60 4.81 7.60
CA PHE A 69 -3.70 4.57 6.65
C PHE A 69 -4.25 5.88 6.09
N GLY A 70 -4.52 6.87 6.94
CA GLY A 70 -4.99 8.20 6.51
C GLY A 70 -4.00 8.89 5.57
N PHE A 71 -2.71 8.88 5.91
CA PHE A 71 -1.65 9.46 5.09
C PHE A 71 -1.49 8.74 3.74
N VAL A 72 -1.50 7.41 3.73
CA VAL A 72 -1.31 6.62 2.49
C VAL A 72 -2.53 6.72 1.58
N VAL A 73 -3.75 6.55 2.11
CA VAL A 73 -4.96 6.62 1.29
C VAL A 73 -5.27 8.07 0.90
N GLY A 74 -5.26 9.00 1.85
CA GLY A 74 -5.47 10.43 1.60
C GLY A 74 -4.39 11.05 0.71
N GLY A 75 -3.13 10.74 0.97
CA GLY A 75 -1.99 11.31 0.25
C GLY A 75 -1.74 10.68 -1.12
N VAL A 76 -1.77 9.35 -1.22
CA VAL A 76 -1.42 8.65 -2.46
C VAL A 76 -2.65 8.34 -3.30
N SER A 77 -3.66 7.71 -2.69
CA SER A 77 -4.81 7.22 -3.45
C SER A 77 -5.71 8.37 -3.94
N ILE A 78 -5.80 9.44 -3.15
CA ILE A 78 -6.68 10.59 -3.37
C ILE A 78 -5.86 11.80 -3.86
N TRP A 79 -4.94 12.34 -3.05
CA TRP A 79 -4.25 13.60 -3.38
C TRP A 79 -3.31 13.49 -4.58
N ALA A 80 -2.39 12.52 -4.59
CA ALA A 80 -1.47 12.33 -5.71
C ALA A 80 -2.22 11.96 -7.00
N MET A 81 -3.23 11.08 -6.91
CA MET A 81 -4.09 10.75 -8.04
C MET A 81 -4.74 12.01 -8.63
N HIS A 82 -5.33 12.85 -7.79
CA HIS A 82 -6.01 14.07 -8.23
C HIS A 82 -5.07 15.00 -9.01
N PHE A 83 -3.90 15.34 -8.47
CA PHE A 83 -2.99 16.24 -9.19
C PHE A 83 -2.39 15.60 -10.44
N ILE A 84 -2.11 14.30 -10.47
CA ILE A 84 -1.71 13.63 -11.71
C ILE A 84 -2.87 13.66 -12.73
N GLY A 85 -4.10 13.47 -12.28
CA GLY A 85 -5.32 13.55 -13.11
C GLY A 85 -5.57 14.96 -13.66
N MET A 86 -5.37 15.99 -12.84
CA MET A 86 -5.42 17.39 -13.25
C MET A 86 -4.39 17.71 -14.32
N ASN A 87 -3.15 17.21 -14.17
CA ASN A 87 -2.12 17.37 -15.19
C ASN A 87 -2.35 16.50 -16.43
N ALA A 88 -3.24 15.52 -16.37
CA ALA A 88 -3.67 14.76 -17.53
C ALA A 88 -4.69 15.54 -18.38
N PHE A 89 -5.37 16.53 -17.81
CA PHE A 89 -6.33 17.38 -18.50
C PHE A 89 -5.62 18.60 -19.08
N GLU A 90 -5.49 18.64 -20.39
CA GLU A 90 -4.82 19.70 -21.14
C GLU A 90 -5.89 20.63 -21.74
N LEU A 91 -5.77 21.93 -21.44
CA LEU A 91 -6.61 22.97 -22.03
C LEU A 91 -5.94 23.50 -23.29
N HIS A 92 -6.65 23.43 -24.41
CA HIS A 92 -6.17 23.85 -25.72
C HIS A 92 -6.91 25.11 -26.16
N PHE A 93 -6.20 25.99 -26.85
CA PHE A 93 -6.79 27.11 -27.56
C PHE A 93 -6.15 27.30 -28.93
N ASP A 94 -6.96 27.76 -29.86
CA ASP A 94 -6.54 28.03 -31.24
C ASP A 94 -6.42 29.54 -31.46
N THR A 95 -5.43 29.93 -32.26
CA THR A 95 -5.25 31.30 -32.74
C THR A 95 -5.28 31.32 -34.26
N ALA A 96 -5.34 32.51 -34.87
CA ALA A 96 -5.34 32.64 -36.32
C ALA A 96 -4.05 32.11 -37.00
N ASP A 97 -2.92 32.07 -36.26
CA ASP A 97 -1.60 31.72 -36.78
C ASP A 97 -1.07 30.36 -36.28
N GLU A 98 -1.52 29.91 -35.11
CA GLU A 98 -1.13 28.65 -34.47
C GLU A 98 -2.36 27.93 -33.89
N GLU A 99 -2.52 26.66 -34.26
CA GLU A 99 -3.55 25.75 -33.73
C GLU A 99 -2.96 24.89 -32.60
N ASN A 100 -3.82 24.51 -31.64
CA ASN A 100 -3.55 23.58 -30.56
C ASN A 100 -2.44 24.02 -29.57
N ILE A 101 -2.57 25.25 -29.07
CA ILE A 101 -1.66 25.76 -28.04
C ILE A 101 -2.14 25.27 -26.66
N VAL A 102 -1.24 24.59 -25.93
CA VAL A 102 -1.54 24.05 -24.59
C VAL A 102 -1.32 25.10 -23.51
N LEU A 103 -2.33 25.34 -22.67
CA LEU A 103 -2.24 26.26 -21.54
C LEU A 103 -1.51 25.62 -20.34
N PRO A 104 -0.45 26.26 -19.83
CA PRO A 104 0.35 25.71 -18.74
C PRO A 104 -0.30 25.94 -17.37
N VAL A 105 -0.88 24.90 -16.78
CA VAL A 105 -1.53 24.98 -15.46
C VAL A 105 -0.50 25.13 -14.32
N ARG A 106 -0.72 26.10 -13.43
CA ARG A 106 0.10 26.34 -12.22
C ARG A 106 -0.73 26.17 -10.96
N TYR A 107 -0.07 25.89 -9.84
CA TYR A 107 -0.73 25.61 -8.56
C TYR A 107 -0.20 26.49 -7.43
N ASP A 108 -1.09 26.96 -6.56
CA ASP A 108 -0.76 27.59 -5.28
C ASP A 108 -0.28 26.52 -4.29
N LEU A 109 0.93 26.70 -3.74
CA LEU A 109 1.56 25.74 -2.83
C LEU A 109 0.81 25.61 -1.50
N GLY A 110 0.25 26.70 -1.00
CA GLY A 110 -0.47 26.74 0.28
C GLY A 110 -1.74 25.91 0.21
N LEU A 111 -2.56 26.14 -0.82
CA LEU A 111 -3.80 25.40 -1.06
C LEU A 111 -3.52 23.94 -1.44
N THR A 112 -2.49 23.69 -2.24
CA THR A 112 -2.07 22.34 -2.60
C THR A 112 -1.68 21.52 -1.37
N PHE A 113 -0.92 22.10 -0.44
CA PHE A 113 -0.55 21.45 0.82
C PHE A 113 -1.73 21.33 1.79
N MET A 114 -2.60 22.34 1.85
CA MET A 114 -3.78 22.28 2.72
C MET A 114 -4.74 21.17 2.29
N SER A 115 -5.01 21.02 0.99
CA SER A 115 -5.85 19.94 0.44
C SER A 115 -5.31 18.54 0.80
N PHE A 116 -3.98 18.38 0.85
CA PHE A 116 -3.32 17.15 1.31
C PHE A 116 -3.63 16.86 2.78
N ILE A 117 -3.46 17.86 3.65
CA ILE A 117 -3.71 17.72 5.09
C ILE A 117 -5.18 17.41 5.36
N CYS A 118 -6.10 18.13 4.70
CA CYS A 118 -7.53 17.90 4.77
C CYS A 118 -7.89 16.45 4.42
N ALA A 119 -7.36 15.93 3.30
CA ALA A 119 -7.60 14.55 2.87
C ALA A 119 -7.06 13.53 3.89
N ALA A 120 -5.80 13.66 4.29
CA ALA A 120 -5.16 12.72 5.20
C ALA A 120 -5.88 12.69 6.56
N LEU A 121 -6.28 13.86 7.08
CA LEU A 121 -6.97 13.99 8.35
C LEU A 121 -8.39 13.42 8.29
N LEU A 122 -9.20 13.79 7.30
CA LEU A 122 -10.60 13.34 7.22
C LEU A 122 -10.70 11.85 6.90
N VAL A 123 -9.80 11.31 6.07
CA VAL A 123 -9.70 9.86 5.87
C VAL A 123 -9.27 9.15 7.16
N TYR A 124 -8.32 9.71 7.92
CA TYR A 124 -7.95 9.18 9.24
C TYR A 124 -9.14 9.17 10.21
N VAL A 125 -9.85 10.29 10.36
CA VAL A 125 -11.01 10.40 11.27
C VAL A 125 -12.11 9.44 10.83
N GLY A 126 -12.41 9.37 9.54
CA GLY A 126 -13.39 8.44 8.99
C GLY A 126 -13.01 6.98 9.28
N ALA A 127 -11.75 6.61 9.06
CA ALA A 127 -11.23 5.28 9.36
C ALA A 127 -11.22 4.99 10.86
N TYR A 128 -10.90 5.97 11.71
CA TYR A 128 -10.98 5.86 13.16
C TYR A 128 -12.41 5.52 13.60
N VAL A 129 -13.40 6.27 13.12
CA VAL A 129 -14.83 6.03 13.41
C VAL A 129 -15.24 4.64 12.93
N ALA A 130 -14.91 4.28 11.69
CA ALA A 130 -15.20 2.97 11.12
C ALA A 130 -14.51 1.81 11.87
N SER A 131 -13.29 2.03 12.38
CA SER A 131 -12.51 1.03 13.12
C SER A 131 -13.11 0.64 14.47
N THR A 132 -14.02 1.47 14.99
CA THR A 132 -14.76 1.14 16.21
C THR A 132 -15.91 0.17 15.93
N ASP A 133 -16.22 -0.20 14.69
CA ASP A 133 -17.30 -1.15 14.37
C ASP A 133 -17.17 -2.46 15.14
N VAL A 134 -18.28 -2.94 15.73
CA VAL A 134 -18.29 -4.09 16.65
C VAL A 134 -17.96 -5.40 15.93
N PHE A 135 -18.27 -5.50 14.64
CA PHE A 135 -17.91 -6.66 13.83
C PHE A 135 -16.46 -6.58 13.32
N PHE A 136 -15.77 -5.47 13.61
CA PHE A 136 -14.36 -5.32 13.29
C PHE A 136 -13.45 -5.98 14.34
N GLY A 137 -12.78 -7.06 13.97
CA GLY A 137 -11.75 -7.71 14.80
C GLY A 137 -12.25 -8.78 15.76
N SER A 138 -13.56 -9.01 15.89
CA SER A 138 -14.06 -10.26 16.46
C SER A 138 -13.66 -11.38 15.52
N SER A 139 -12.83 -12.31 15.99
CA SER A 139 -12.50 -13.51 15.23
C SER A 139 -13.79 -14.12 14.69
N SER A 140 -13.75 -14.73 13.52
CA SER A 140 -14.91 -15.44 12.98
C SER A 140 -15.50 -16.44 13.98
N GLU A 141 -14.75 -16.85 15.01
CA GLU A 141 -15.21 -17.70 16.10
C GLU A 141 -16.05 -16.98 17.16
N GLU A 142 -15.77 -15.73 17.56
CA GLU A 142 -16.63 -15.00 18.52
C GLU A 142 -17.94 -14.53 17.88
N ALA A 143 -17.88 -14.06 16.62
CA ALA A 143 -19.08 -13.69 15.87
C ALA A 143 -19.95 -14.91 15.55
N VAL A 144 -19.34 -16.09 15.40
CA VAL A 144 -20.05 -17.36 15.21
C VAL A 144 -20.46 -17.98 16.54
N SER A 145 -19.71 -17.82 17.65
CA SER A 145 -20.09 -18.36 18.98
C SER A 145 -21.27 -17.62 19.60
N ALA A 146 -21.32 -16.29 19.44
CA ALA A 146 -22.47 -15.46 19.79
C ALA A 146 -23.74 -15.83 19.00
N LEU A 147 -23.58 -16.56 17.89
CA LEU A 147 -24.65 -16.98 17.00
C LEU A 147 -24.95 -18.49 17.07
N GLN A 148 -23.96 -19.30 17.48
CA GLN A 148 -24.06 -20.74 17.77
C GLN A 148 -24.79 -20.99 19.09
N SER A 149 -24.70 -20.09 20.06
CA SER A 149 -25.51 -20.15 21.29
C SER A 149 -27.02 -20.06 21.06
N MET A 150 -27.46 -19.82 19.81
CA MET A 150 -28.86 -19.58 19.48
C MET A 150 -29.54 -20.69 18.63
N ILE A 151 -28.85 -21.59 17.92
CA ILE A 151 -29.51 -22.51 16.93
C ILE A 151 -28.77 -23.85 16.70
N GLU A 152 -29.54 -24.94 16.52
CA GLU A 152 -29.16 -26.33 16.14
C GLU A 152 -28.30 -26.49 14.86
N LEU A 153 -27.27 -27.35 14.95
CA LEU A 153 -26.06 -27.46 14.11
C LEU A 153 -26.26 -27.85 12.64
N LYS A 154 -27.40 -28.46 12.27
CA LYS A 154 -27.64 -28.95 10.88
C LYS A 154 -28.34 -27.94 9.95
N LYS A 155 -29.09 -26.97 10.48
CA LYS A 155 -29.56 -25.81 9.70
C LYS A 155 -28.44 -24.78 9.45
N LEU A 156 -27.36 -24.86 10.23
CA LEU A 156 -26.29 -23.87 10.34
C LEU A 156 -25.38 -23.71 9.11
N MET A 157 -25.22 -24.69 8.21
CA MET A 157 -24.40 -24.47 6.98
C MET A 157 -25.11 -23.63 5.92
N LYS A 158 -26.42 -23.84 5.72
CA LYS A 158 -27.25 -23.00 4.82
C LYS A 158 -27.51 -21.62 5.44
N VAL A 159 -27.60 -21.59 6.77
CA VAL A 159 -27.70 -20.37 7.57
C VAL A 159 -26.34 -19.66 7.66
N GLY A 160 -25.19 -20.35 7.58
CA GLY A 160 -23.85 -19.75 7.71
C GLY A 160 -23.51 -18.72 6.64
N LYS A 161 -23.91 -18.96 5.39
CA LYS A 161 -23.84 -17.92 4.33
C LYS A 161 -24.78 -16.76 4.61
N ARG A 162 -26.00 -17.04 5.12
CA ARG A 162 -26.97 -16.01 5.52
C ARG A 162 -26.51 -15.20 6.75
N ILE A 163 -25.79 -15.81 7.68
CA ILE A 163 -25.23 -15.17 8.87
C ILE A 163 -24.12 -14.22 8.47
N LYS A 164 -23.19 -14.67 7.61
CA LYS A 164 -22.13 -13.80 7.07
C LYS A 164 -22.74 -12.62 6.32
N PHE A 165 -23.72 -12.87 5.45
CA PHE A 165 -24.44 -11.80 4.77
C PHE A 165 -25.18 -10.85 5.73
N LEU A 166 -25.84 -11.36 6.76
CA LEU A 166 -26.55 -10.53 7.74
C LEU A 166 -25.58 -9.70 8.60
N ALA A 167 -24.43 -10.28 8.96
CA ALA A 167 -23.35 -9.57 9.66
C ALA A 167 -22.78 -8.43 8.80
N LEU A 168 -22.78 -8.57 7.48
CA LEU A 168 -22.37 -7.51 6.56
C LEU A 168 -23.20 -6.25 6.68
N PHE A 169 -24.47 -6.33 7.10
CA PHE A 169 -25.38 -5.17 7.15
C PHE A 169 -25.89 -4.82 8.55
N LYS A 170 -25.49 -5.58 9.58
CA LYS A 170 -25.93 -5.31 10.96
C LYS A 170 -25.21 -4.07 11.52
N ARG A 171 -25.96 -3.14 12.14
CA ARG A 171 -25.46 -1.89 12.76
C ARG A 171 -24.42 -1.13 11.90
N PRO A 172 -24.76 -0.69 10.68
CA PRO A 172 -23.80 -0.07 9.76
C PRO A 172 -23.46 1.39 10.10
N GLN A 173 -24.07 1.96 11.13
CA GLN A 173 -23.98 3.39 11.45
C GLN A 173 -22.54 3.90 11.56
N ARG A 174 -21.62 3.10 12.12
CA ARG A 174 -20.19 3.49 12.25
C ARG A 174 -19.48 3.51 10.89
N LEU A 175 -19.80 2.58 10.00
CA LEU A 175 -19.26 2.57 8.64
C LEU A 175 -19.84 3.70 7.79
N ILE A 176 -21.14 3.97 7.93
CA ILE A 176 -21.79 5.08 7.23
C ILE A 176 -21.22 6.39 7.73
N ALA A 177 -21.16 6.62 9.06
CA ALA A 177 -20.59 7.84 9.63
C ALA A 177 -19.13 8.03 9.24
N GLY A 178 -18.31 6.97 9.33
CA GLY A 178 -16.92 7.01 8.87
C GLY A 178 -16.82 7.32 7.38
N GLY A 179 -17.66 6.69 6.55
CA GLY A 179 -17.69 6.88 5.11
C GLY A 179 -18.15 8.28 4.69
N VAL A 180 -19.12 8.88 5.40
CA VAL A 180 -19.51 10.29 5.19
C VAL A 180 -18.34 11.22 5.50
N ILE A 181 -17.64 11.02 6.61
CA ILE A 181 -16.48 11.85 6.99
C ILE A 181 -15.35 11.71 5.96
N ALA A 182 -15.02 10.47 5.58
CA ALA A 182 -13.98 10.22 4.59
C ALA A 182 -14.38 10.76 3.22
N GLY A 183 -15.62 10.56 2.78
CA GLY A 183 -16.16 11.06 1.52
C GLY A 183 -16.21 12.58 1.46
N ALA A 184 -16.55 13.24 2.57
CA ALA A 184 -16.41 14.69 2.70
C ALA A 184 -14.94 15.11 2.54
N GLY A 185 -13.99 14.35 3.09
CA GLY A 185 -12.56 14.57 2.87
C GLY A 185 -12.13 14.46 1.41
N VAL A 186 -12.65 13.48 0.66
CA VAL A 186 -12.41 13.37 -0.79
C VAL A 186 -13.00 14.58 -1.52
N GLY A 187 -14.23 14.99 -1.18
CA GLY A 187 -14.91 16.17 -1.75
C GLY A 187 -14.14 17.47 -1.51
N VAL A 188 -13.85 17.77 -0.24
CA VAL A 188 -13.09 18.97 0.16
C VAL A 188 -11.74 18.99 -0.54
N MET A 189 -10.99 17.88 -0.48
CA MET A 189 -9.69 17.81 -1.14
C MET A 189 -9.79 18.07 -2.65
N HIS A 190 -10.80 17.51 -3.34
CA HIS A 190 -10.95 17.67 -4.77
C HIS A 190 -11.19 19.13 -5.15
N PHE A 191 -12.17 19.80 -4.53
CA PHE A 191 -12.50 21.18 -4.88
C PHE A 191 -11.49 22.20 -4.34
N GLU A 192 -10.88 21.92 -3.19
CA GLU A 192 -9.75 22.70 -2.68
C GLU A 192 -8.52 22.56 -3.59
N GLY A 193 -8.25 21.35 -4.10
CA GLY A 193 -7.20 21.09 -5.08
C GLY A 193 -7.44 21.80 -6.41
N MET A 194 -8.69 21.81 -6.90
CA MET A 194 -9.08 22.62 -8.06
C MET A 194 -8.91 24.12 -7.81
N SER A 195 -9.22 24.58 -6.60
CA SER A 195 -9.05 25.99 -6.21
C SER A 195 -7.58 26.40 -6.08
N ALA A 196 -6.66 25.43 -5.99
CA ALA A 196 -5.23 25.69 -6.04
C ALA A 196 -4.77 26.09 -7.46
N VAL A 197 -5.55 25.85 -8.51
CA VAL A 197 -5.20 26.26 -9.88
C VAL A 197 -5.16 27.79 -9.97
N VAL A 198 -4.00 28.32 -10.37
CA VAL A 198 -3.83 29.75 -10.59
C VAL A 198 -4.50 30.12 -11.92
N GLN A 199 -5.59 30.88 -11.84
CA GLN A 199 -6.40 31.33 -12.97
C GLN A 199 -5.71 32.49 -13.70
N GLN A 200 -4.83 32.20 -14.67
CA GLN A 200 -4.15 33.20 -15.51
C GLN A 200 -4.76 33.18 -16.91
N GLY A 201 -5.47 34.23 -17.31
CA GLY A 201 -6.08 34.33 -18.65
C GLY A 201 -7.31 33.46 -18.89
N PHE A 202 -7.75 32.69 -17.89
CA PHE A 202 -9.02 31.96 -17.91
C PHE A 202 -9.66 31.99 -16.51
N VAL A 203 -10.97 31.83 -16.45
CA VAL A 203 -11.75 31.67 -15.24
C VAL A 203 -12.44 30.31 -15.24
N ILE A 204 -12.59 29.72 -14.04
CA ILE A 204 -13.33 28.47 -13.86
C ILE A 204 -14.75 28.81 -13.40
N GLU A 205 -15.73 28.50 -14.24
CA GLU A 205 -17.15 28.52 -13.89
C GLU A 205 -17.60 27.15 -13.39
N TRP A 206 -18.49 27.15 -12.40
CA TRP A 206 -18.89 25.93 -11.69
C TRP A 206 -20.34 25.60 -11.93
N ASP A 207 -20.64 24.36 -12.31
CA ASP A 207 -21.99 23.78 -12.28
C ASP A 207 -22.28 23.19 -10.88
N PRO A 208 -23.17 23.83 -10.08
CA PRO A 208 -23.51 23.34 -8.75
C PRO A 208 -24.13 21.94 -8.75
N ALA A 209 -24.84 21.55 -9.81
CA ALA A 209 -25.47 20.24 -9.89
C ALA A 209 -24.42 19.13 -9.94
N MET A 210 -23.39 19.29 -10.77
CA MET A 210 -22.30 18.33 -10.89
C MET A 210 -21.38 18.30 -9.66
N ILE A 211 -21.24 19.42 -8.94
CA ILE A 211 -20.60 19.44 -7.61
C ILE A 211 -21.36 18.54 -6.63
N VAL A 212 -22.70 18.66 -6.58
CA VAL A 212 -23.51 17.83 -5.68
C VAL A 212 -23.43 16.36 -6.07
N VAL A 213 -23.53 16.04 -7.36
CA VAL A 213 -23.43 14.66 -7.88
C VAL A 213 -22.07 14.04 -7.52
N SER A 214 -20.96 14.74 -7.77
CA SER A 214 -19.62 14.24 -7.42
C SER A 214 -19.44 14.06 -5.90
N CYS A 215 -19.98 14.94 -5.06
CA CYS A 215 -19.99 14.76 -3.61
C CYS A 215 -20.80 13.54 -3.16
N LEU A 216 -21.96 13.28 -3.77
CA LEU A 216 -22.76 12.09 -3.49
C LEU A 216 -22.03 10.80 -3.89
N ILE A 217 -21.32 10.82 -5.02
CA ILE A 217 -20.42 9.74 -5.42
C ILE A 217 -19.35 9.56 -4.35
N ALA A 218 -18.66 10.64 -3.94
CA ALA A 218 -17.60 10.60 -2.93
C ALA A 218 -18.02 9.90 -1.63
N VAL A 219 -19.18 10.27 -1.07
CA VAL A 219 -19.74 9.65 0.14
C VAL A 219 -20.09 8.18 -0.11
N SER A 220 -20.76 7.88 -1.22
CA SER A 220 -21.18 6.52 -1.56
C SER A 220 -19.98 5.59 -1.70
N VAL A 221 -18.94 6.02 -2.42
CA VAL A 221 -17.74 5.22 -2.67
C VAL A 221 -16.87 5.08 -1.44
N ALA A 222 -16.75 6.11 -0.60
CA ALA A 222 -16.04 6.03 0.67
C ALA A 222 -16.73 5.05 1.63
N THR A 223 -18.06 5.11 1.74
CA THR A 223 -18.84 4.14 2.52
C THR A 223 -18.67 2.71 1.98
N ALA A 224 -18.72 2.52 0.65
CA ALA A 224 -18.49 1.22 0.04
C ALA A 224 -17.07 0.68 0.28
N GLY A 225 -16.05 1.54 0.16
CA GLY A 225 -14.66 1.22 0.46
C GLY A 225 -14.47 0.77 1.91
N PHE A 226 -15.10 1.46 2.86
CA PHE A 226 -15.09 1.04 4.26
C PHE A 226 -15.86 -0.26 4.48
N TRP A 227 -16.94 -0.52 3.75
CA TRP A 227 -17.61 -1.81 3.78
C TRP A 227 -16.67 -2.96 3.35
N ILE A 228 -15.90 -2.73 2.29
CA ILE A 228 -14.92 -3.69 1.78
C ILE A 228 -13.81 -3.91 2.81
N VAL A 229 -13.23 -2.82 3.30
CA VAL A 229 -12.05 -2.82 4.18
C VAL A 229 -12.38 -3.25 5.61
N PHE A 230 -13.56 -2.95 6.16
CA PHE A 230 -13.89 -3.29 7.54
C PHE A 230 -14.76 -4.55 7.65
N ARG A 231 -15.47 -5.01 6.61
CA ARG A 231 -16.30 -6.22 6.70
C ARG A 231 -15.95 -7.29 5.68
N LEU A 232 -15.92 -6.98 4.38
CA LEU A 232 -15.75 -8.00 3.33
C LEU A 232 -14.40 -8.72 3.43
N LEU A 233 -13.33 -7.95 3.59
CA LEU A 233 -11.96 -8.47 3.64
C LEU A 233 -11.65 -9.30 4.90
N GLN A 234 -12.54 -9.33 5.90
CA GLN A 234 -12.36 -10.16 7.09
C GLN A 234 -12.69 -11.63 6.83
N TRP A 235 -13.47 -11.94 5.79
CA TRP A 235 -13.94 -13.30 5.56
C TRP A 235 -12.95 -14.17 4.80
N LYS A 236 -11.99 -13.55 4.11
CA LYS A 236 -10.88 -14.21 3.41
C LYS A 236 -9.58 -13.43 3.64
N PRO A 237 -9.10 -13.34 4.89
CA PRO A 237 -7.93 -12.53 5.22
C PRO A 237 -6.71 -12.99 4.43
N ASN A 238 -6.51 -14.29 4.23
CA ASN A 238 -5.32 -14.83 3.56
C ASN A 238 -5.30 -14.69 2.02
N SER A 239 -6.35 -14.14 1.39
CA SER A 239 -6.42 -14.06 -0.07
C SER A 239 -5.86 -12.73 -0.59
N GLU A 240 -4.62 -12.76 -1.10
CA GLU A 240 -4.01 -11.57 -1.72
C GLU A 240 -4.77 -11.11 -2.98
N VAL A 241 -5.39 -12.04 -3.72
CA VAL A 241 -6.21 -11.71 -4.92
C VAL A 241 -7.41 -10.83 -4.55
N ILE A 242 -8.12 -11.16 -3.46
CA ILE A 242 -9.29 -10.37 -3.04
C ILE A 242 -8.85 -9.00 -2.51
N ARG A 243 -7.71 -8.93 -1.83
CA ARG A 243 -7.14 -7.64 -1.36
C ARG A 243 -6.77 -6.74 -2.54
N PHE A 244 -6.07 -7.27 -3.53
CA PHE A 244 -5.71 -6.50 -4.72
C PHE A 244 -6.95 -6.11 -5.55
N GLY A 245 -7.89 -7.05 -5.74
CA GLY A 245 -9.18 -6.75 -6.40
C GLY A 245 -9.98 -5.67 -5.66
N SER A 246 -9.96 -5.67 -4.33
CA SER A 246 -10.59 -4.63 -3.50
C SER A 246 -9.93 -3.26 -3.70
N ALA A 247 -8.60 -3.22 -3.82
CA ALA A 247 -7.87 -1.98 -4.10
C ALA A 247 -8.23 -1.38 -5.46
N ILE A 248 -8.38 -2.21 -6.50
CA ILE A 248 -8.86 -1.77 -7.82
C ILE A 248 -10.26 -1.17 -7.71
N VAL A 249 -11.19 -1.84 -7.02
CA VAL A 249 -12.56 -1.32 -6.85
C VAL A 249 -12.55 0.03 -6.14
N ILE A 250 -11.78 0.17 -5.05
CA ILE A 250 -11.65 1.44 -4.32
C ILE A 250 -11.07 2.53 -5.23
N ALA A 251 -10.00 2.22 -5.98
CA ALA A 251 -9.35 3.18 -6.86
C ALA A 251 -10.23 3.63 -8.02
N VAL A 252 -10.95 2.71 -8.67
CA VAL A 252 -11.96 3.06 -9.69
C VAL A 252 -13.00 4.02 -9.11
N ALA A 253 -13.41 3.79 -7.87
CA ALA A 253 -14.39 4.62 -7.20
C ALA A 253 -13.86 6.04 -6.90
N VAL A 254 -12.61 6.16 -6.45
CA VAL A 254 -11.92 7.46 -6.26
C VAL A 254 -11.75 8.18 -7.61
N CYS A 255 -11.31 7.47 -8.65
CA CYS A 255 -11.17 8.04 -10.00
C CYS A 255 -12.53 8.54 -10.53
N SER A 256 -13.60 7.75 -10.35
CA SER A 256 -14.94 8.11 -10.80
C SER A 256 -15.41 9.42 -10.18
N MET A 257 -15.19 9.61 -8.88
CA MET A 257 -15.48 10.87 -8.20
C MET A 257 -14.67 12.03 -8.79
N HIS A 258 -13.35 11.86 -8.96
CA HIS A 258 -12.48 12.91 -9.48
C HIS A 258 -12.87 13.38 -10.89
N TYR A 259 -13.03 12.45 -11.84
CA TYR A 259 -13.36 12.81 -13.22
C TYR A 259 -14.78 13.36 -13.34
N THR A 260 -15.72 12.90 -12.50
CA THR A 260 -17.06 13.52 -12.42
C THR A 260 -16.96 14.95 -11.86
N GLY A 261 -16.13 15.18 -10.85
CA GLY A 261 -15.94 16.52 -10.28
C GLY A 261 -15.30 17.49 -11.28
N MET A 262 -14.38 17.03 -12.13
CA MET A 262 -13.82 17.86 -13.20
C MET A 262 -14.85 18.29 -14.24
N THR A 263 -15.86 17.46 -14.54
CA THR A 263 -16.95 17.86 -15.44
C THR A 263 -17.85 18.97 -14.87
N ALA A 264 -17.70 19.31 -13.59
CA ALA A 264 -18.39 20.46 -12.99
C ALA A 264 -17.73 21.80 -13.32
N ALA A 265 -16.51 21.80 -13.89
CA ALA A 265 -15.74 22.99 -14.20
C ALA A 265 -15.77 23.29 -15.71
N THR A 266 -16.20 24.50 -16.06
CA THR A 266 -16.12 25.06 -17.41
C THR A 266 -15.05 26.15 -17.44
N TYR A 267 -14.14 26.11 -18.42
CA TYR A 267 -13.00 27.01 -18.50
C TYR A 267 -13.26 28.06 -19.58
N LYS A 268 -13.35 29.33 -19.19
CA LYS A 268 -13.60 30.44 -20.13
C LYS A 268 -12.48 31.45 -20.11
N VAL A 269 -12.10 31.96 -21.28
CA VAL A 269 -11.13 33.04 -21.42
C VAL A 269 -11.77 34.36 -21.00
N ARG A 270 -11.14 35.09 -20.07
CA ARG A 270 -11.55 36.43 -19.66
C ARG A 270 -10.39 37.40 -19.83
N LYS A 271 -10.65 38.54 -20.46
CA LYS A 271 -9.67 39.61 -20.67
C LYS A 271 -9.42 40.35 -19.36
N GLU A 272 -8.54 39.82 -18.51
CA GLU A 272 -8.07 40.50 -17.29
C GLU A 272 -6.66 41.10 -17.48
N GLU A 273 -6.32 42.07 -16.62
CA GLU A 273 -5.10 42.89 -16.58
C GLU A 273 -3.79 42.09 -16.78
N PRO A 274 -2.72 42.71 -17.31
CA PRO A 274 -1.50 42.04 -17.71
C PRO A 274 -0.92 41.17 -16.60
N VAL A 275 -0.55 39.95 -17.00
CA VAL A 275 0.07 38.89 -16.19
C VAL A 275 1.17 39.48 -15.30
N THR A 276 0.82 39.84 -14.07
CA THR A 276 1.80 40.22 -13.06
C THR A 276 2.42 38.92 -12.52
N SER A 277 3.74 38.90 -12.45
CA SER A 277 4.54 37.74 -12.04
C SER A 277 4.21 37.33 -10.60
N LEU A 278 3.19 36.49 -10.46
CA LEU A 278 2.81 35.86 -9.20
C LEU A 278 3.73 34.65 -8.92
N SER A 279 4.12 34.55 -7.65
CA SER A 279 4.90 33.48 -7.03
C SER A 279 4.15 32.14 -7.06
N GLY A 280 4.09 31.50 -8.22
CA GLY A 280 4.00 30.04 -8.34
C GLY A 280 5.35 29.51 -8.76
N VAL A 281 5.56 28.20 -8.77
CA VAL A 281 6.74 27.65 -9.43
C VAL A 281 6.32 27.38 -10.91
N SER A 282 7.25 27.45 -11.86
CA SER A 282 6.97 27.24 -13.30
C SER A 282 7.36 25.83 -13.78
N SER A 283 7.61 24.91 -12.83
CA SER A 283 8.09 23.53 -13.04
C SER A 283 7.18 22.48 -12.34
N ASP A 284 5.94 22.87 -12.01
CA ASP A 284 5.24 22.38 -10.81
C ASP A 284 4.52 21.08 -11.06
N ALA A 285 4.02 20.91 -12.27
CA ALA A 285 3.52 19.64 -12.75
C ALA A 285 4.58 18.53 -12.58
N LEU A 286 5.84 18.82 -12.93
CA LEU A 286 6.94 17.86 -12.81
C LEU A 286 7.39 17.65 -11.36
N LEU A 287 7.37 18.68 -10.52
CA LEU A 287 7.68 18.55 -9.09
C LEU A 287 6.59 17.78 -8.33
N VAL A 288 5.32 18.11 -8.55
CA VAL A 288 4.18 17.39 -7.96
C VAL A 288 4.11 15.96 -8.50
N ALA A 289 4.31 15.76 -9.80
CA ALA A 289 4.37 14.42 -10.38
C ALA A 289 5.58 13.61 -9.85
N SER A 290 6.76 14.21 -9.71
CA SER A 290 7.94 13.51 -9.18
C SER A 290 7.80 13.18 -7.70
N LEU A 291 7.21 14.07 -6.91
CA LEU A 291 6.83 13.78 -5.52
C LEU A 291 5.81 12.64 -5.47
N ALA A 292 4.76 12.67 -6.28
CA ALA A 292 3.77 11.61 -6.37
C ALA A 292 4.39 10.25 -6.78
N TRP A 293 5.31 10.24 -7.76
CA TRP A 293 6.04 9.05 -8.18
C TRP A 293 7.00 8.51 -7.11
N SER A 294 7.66 9.40 -6.37
CA SER A 294 8.53 9.00 -5.26
C SER A 294 7.72 8.33 -4.14
N VAL A 295 6.55 8.88 -3.79
CA VAL A 295 5.66 8.30 -2.78
C VAL A 295 5.06 6.98 -3.29
N PHE A 296 4.70 6.90 -4.58
CA PHE A 296 4.27 5.66 -5.22
C PHE A 296 5.34 4.56 -5.09
N ALA A 297 6.60 4.87 -5.43
CA ALA A 297 7.69 3.90 -5.36
C ALA A 297 7.93 3.39 -3.93
N VAL A 298 7.87 4.29 -2.95
CA VAL A 298 8.00 3.93 -1.53
C VAL A 298 6.85 3.03 -1.07
N VAL A 299 5.60 3.39 -1.37
CA VAL A 299 4.43 2.58 -0.97
C VAL A 299 4.44 1.21 -1.66
N ALA A 300 4.84 1.15 -2.94
CA ALA A 300 4.99 -0.11 -3.67
C ALA A 300 6.07 -1.00 -3.05
N ALA A 301 7.24 -0.44 -2.73
CA ALA A 301 8.34 -1.17 -2.10
C ALA A 301 7.96 -1.70 -0.71
N LEU A 302 7.35 -0.86 0.13
CA LEU A 302 6.91 -1.26 1.47
C LEU A 302 5.79 -2.30 1.42
N SER A 303 4.84 -2.16 0.50
CA SER A 303 3.78 -3.16 0.29
C SER A 303 4.35 -4.49 -0.19
N GLY A 304 5.30 -4.47 -1.13
CA GLY A 304 6.01 -5.65 -1.61
C GLY A 304 6.79 -6.35 -0.49
N LEU A 305 7.52 -5.59 0.33
CA LEU A 305 8.23 -6.12 1.49
C LEU A 305 7.27 -6.74 2.52
N ALA A 306 6.14 -6.09 2.81
CA ALA A 306 5.13 -6.62 3.70
C ALA A 306 4.54 -7.94 3.18
N ILE A 307 4.27 -8.05 1.88
CA ILE A 307 3.77 -9.28 1.27
C ILE A 307 4.82 -10.39 1.33
N TYR A 308 6.08 -10.07 1.02
CA TYR A 308 7.18 -11.02 1.11
C TYR A 308 7.33 -11.55 2.55
N ALA A 309 7.32 -10.66 3.54
CA ALA A 309 7.39 -11.02 4.96
C ALA A 309 6.19 -11.88 5.40
N ARG A 310 4.96 -11.57 4.95
CA ARG A 310 3.78 -12.40 5.26
C ARG A 310 3.88 -13.78 4.64
N LYS A 311 4.33 -13.88 3.38
CA LYS A 311 4.52 -15.17 2.70
C LYS A 311 5.63 -16.00 3.34
N SER A 312 6.75 -15.38 3.73
CA SER A 312 7.84 -16.10 4.40
C SER A 312 7.40 -16.62 5.75
N VAL A 313 6.73 -15.80 6.58
CA VAL A 313 6.19 -16.25 7.87
C VAL A 313 5.13 -17.35 7.70
N ALA A 314 4.25 -17.24 6.70
CA ALA A 314 3.26 -18.28 6.43
C ALA A 314 3.93 -19.60 6.02
N PHE A 315 4.90 -19.55 5.12
CA PHE A 315 5.69 -20.71 4.70
C PHE A 315 6.37 -21.39 5.90
N TYR A 316 7.07 -20.62 6.75
CA TYR A 316 7.71 -21.17 7.94
C TYR A 316 6.71 -21.72 8.96
N ARG A 317 5.56 -21.06 9.14
CA ARG A 317 4.50 -21.52 10.04
C ARG A 317 3.95 -22.86 9.58
N ASP A 318 3.63 -22.99 8.29
CA ASP A 318 3.01 -24.19 7.74
C ASP A 318 4.02 -25.36 7.78
N GLU A 319 5.29 -25.10 7.46
CA GLU A 319 6.37 -26.10 7.60
C GLU A 319 6.59 -26.56 9.06
N ILE A 320 6.59 -25.63 10.02
CA ILE A 320 6.67 -25.99 11.45
C ILE A 320 5.44 -26.79 11.88
N MET A 321 4.26 -26.44 11.38
CA MET A 321 3.02 -27.11 11.79
C MET A 321 2.94 -28.53 11.24
N ASP A 322 3.34 -28.76 10.00
CA ASP A 322 3.41 -30.10 9.41
C ASP A 322 4.37 -31.01 10.19
N ASP A 323 5.57 -30.51 10.53
CA ASP A 323 6.54 -31.24 11.38
C ASP A 323 5.95 -31.58 12.76
N VAL A 324 5.27 -30.62 13.40
CA VAL A 324 4.67 -30.81 14.72
C VAL A 324 3.53 -31.83 14.64
N LEU A 325 2.72 -31.78 13.59
CA LEU A 325 1.63 -32.74 13.37
C LEU A 325 2.16 -34.15 13.11
N GLU A 326 3.20 -34.30 12.28
CA GLU A 326 3.85 -35.60 12.04
C GLU A 326 4.43 -36.18 13.34
N MET A 327 5.09 -35.33 14.15
CA MET A 327 5.60 -35.72 15.45
C MET A 327 4.48 -36.15 16.42
N ILE A 328 3.36 -35.42 16.46
CA ILE A 328 2.20 -35.77 17.29
C ILE A 328 1.63 -37.12 16.85
N ASP A 329 1.45 -37.37 15.56
CA ASP A 329 0.95 -38.65 15.03
C ASP A 329 1.88 -39.82 15.38
N ALA A 330 3.19 -39.60 15.28
CA ALA A 330 4.18 -40.60 15.68
C ALA A 330 4.13 -40.91 17.20
N GLN A 331 3.90 -39.90 18.05
CA GLN A 331 3.74 -40.11 19.50
C GLN A 331 2.41 -40.77 19.85
N LEU A 332 1.32 -40.42 19.17
CA LEU A 332 0.01 -41.06 19.31
C LEU A 332 0.09 -42.57 19.05
N LYS A 333 0.81 -42.98 18.00
CA LYS A 333 1.03 -44.40 17.68
C LYS A 333 1.86 -45.14 18.73
N LYS A 334 2.72 -44.44 19.48
CA LYS A 334 3.65 -45.03 20.45
C LYS A 334 3.12 -45.03 21.89
N SER A 335 2.23 -44.11 22.24
CA SER A 335 1.75 -43.95 23.61
C SER A 335 0.68 -44.97 23.97
N ARG A 336 0.80 -45.62 25.14
CA ARG A 336 -0.22 -46.53 25.69
C ARG A 336 -1.28 -45.83 26.55
N ASN A 337 -0.99 -44.63 27.07
CA ASN A 337 -1.89 -43.85 27.94
C ASN A 337 -1.74 -42.34 27.71
N TYR A 338 -2.80 -41.58 28.04
CA TYR A 338 -2.92 -40.14 27.75
C TYR A 338 -1.85 -39.27 28.47
N GLU A 339 -1.49 -39.60 29.72
CA GLU A 339 -0.49 -38.80 30.45
C GLU A 339 0.93 -38.89 29.86
N ASP A 340 1.34 -40.08 29.41
CA ASP A 340 2.63 -40.29 28.76
C ASP A 340 2.69 -39.58 27.40
N LEU A 341 1.57 -39.60 26.67
CA LEU A 341 1.42 -38.86 25.41
C LEU A 341 1.62 -37.36 25.63
N GLN A 342 0.93 -36.78 26.61
CA GLN A 342 0.99 -35.34 26.89
C GLN A 342 2.40 -34.92 27.35
N ARG A 343 3.05 -35.72 28.20
CA ARG A 343 4.45 -35.47 28.63
C ARG A 343 5.44 -35.53 27.48
N ASN A 344 5.33 -36.52 26.59
CA ASN A 344 6.26 -36.70 25.47
C ASN A 344 6.06 -35.64 24.38
N ILE A 345 4.82 -35.27 24.08
CA ILE A 345 4.51 -34.19 23.13
C ILE A 345 5.10 -32.86 23.63
N ASN A 346 4.86 -32.48 24.88
CA ASN A 346 5.36 -31.21 25.42
C ASN A 346 6.90 -31.13 25.39
N LYS A 347 7.58 -32.24 25.71
CA LYS A 347 9.06 -32.29 25.67
C LYS A 347 9.61 -32.17 24.24
N ASN A 348 8.98 -32.83 23.27
CA ASN A 348 9.46 -32.85 21.90
C ASN A 348 9.09 -31.58 21.11
N ILE A 349 7.91 -30.98 21.35
CA ILE A 349 7.56 -29.66 20.78
C ILE A 349 8.61 -28.60 21.16
N ILE A 350 9.03 -28.57 22.43
CA ILE A 350 10.06 -27.64 22.90
C ILE A 350 11.39 -27.87 22.17
N GLN A 351 11.76 -29.12 21.88
CA GLN A 351 12.97 -29.42 21.14
C GLN A 351 12.89 -28.97 19.68
N VAL A 352 11.78 -29.27 18.98
CA VAL A 352 11.57 -28.84 17.57
C VAL A 352 11.63 -27.32 17.47
N LEU A 353 10.97 -26.60 18.38
CA LEU A 353 11.00 -25.13 18.43
C LEU A 353 12.41 -24.60 18.72
N LYS A 354 13.18 -25.21 19.62
CA LYS A 354 14.57 -24.82 19.93
C LYS A 354 15.54 -25.06 18.76
N VAL A 355 15.42 -26.19 18.07
CA VAL A 355 16.29 -26.51 16.92
C VAL A 355 16.00 -25.57 15.75
N ARG A 356 14.73 -25.28 15.44
CA ARG A 356 14.39 -24.37 14.34
C ARG A 356 14.67 -22.89 14.65
N THR A 357 14.50 -22.42 15.89
CA THR A 357 14.91 -21.06 16.29
C THR A 357 16.42 -20.85 16.19
N THR A 358 17.23 -21.84 16.56
CA THR A 358 18.70 -21.78 16.42
C THR A 358 19.18 -21.90 14.96
N LYS A 359 18.47 -22.65 14.12
CA LYS A 359 18.78 -22.74 12.67
C LYS A 359 18.38 -21.47 11.91
N SER A 360 17.24 -20.86 12.27
CA SER A 360 16.77 -19.56 11.73
C SER A 360 17.73 -18.40 12.07
N GLY A 361 18.29 -18.37 13.29
CA GLY A 361 19.31 -17.39 13.69
C GLY A 361 20.64 -17.53 12.94
N LYS A 362 21.00 -18.72 12.45
CA LYS A 362 22.20 -18.92 11.62
C LYS A 362 21.98 -18.60 10.13
N SER A 363 20.76 -18.78 9.62
CA SER A 363 20.41 -18.46 8.22
C SER A 363 20.35 -16.95 7.96
N THR A 364 19.99 -16.14 8.95
CA THR A 364 19.90 -14.68 8.82
C THR A 364 21.28 -13.99 8.85
N HIS A 365 22.29 -14.59 9.49
CA HIS A 365 23.66 -14.07 9.46
C HIS A 365 24.49 -14.48 8.23
N ALA A 366 24.10 -15.52 7.49
CA ALA A 366 24.84 -15.98 6.32
C ALA A 366 24.52 -15.18 5.03
N GLY A 367 23.45 -14.37 5.01
CA GLY A 367 23.03 -13.59 3.85
C GLY A 367 23.75 -12.24 3.66
N GLY A 368 24.49 -11.76 4.67
CA GLY A 368 25.13 -10.44 4.65
C GLY A 368 26.64 -10.43 4.35
N ALA A 369 27.30 -11.59 4.30
CA ALA A 369 28.76 -11.68 4.29
C ALA A 369 29.37 -12.35 3.05
N ARG A 370 28.66 -12.37 1.91
CA ARG A 370 29.12 -13.03 0.67
C ARG A 370 29.26 -12.13 -0.56
N SER A 371 29.32 -10.80 -0.40
CA SER A 371 29.41 -9.87 -1.54
C SER A 371 30.68 -8.99 -1.61
N SER A 372 31.74 -9.21 -0.81
CA SER A 372 32.92 -8.30 -0.88
C SER A 372 34.30 -8.96 -0.94
N THR A 373 34.43 -10.26 -1.21
CA THR A 373 35.77 -10.92 -1.25
C THR A 373 35.99 -11.85 -2.44
N ALA A 374 35.20 -11.72 -3.50
CA ALA A 374 35.37 -12.49 -4.74
C ALA A 374 35.73 -11.61 -5.94
N ILE A 375 36.59 -10.60 -5.76
CA ILE A 375 37.25 -9.87 -6.87
C ILE A 375 38.67 -9.47 -6.40
N SER A 376 39.56 -10.44 -6.14
CA SER A 376 41.01 -10.15 -6.13
C SER A 376 41.95 -11.33 -6.36
N GLU A 377 41.47 -12.54 -6.66
CA GLU A 377 42.34 -13.73 -6.80
C GLU A 377 42.31 -14.42 -8.19
N SER A 378 41.77 -13.76 -9.22
CA SER A 378 41.77 -14.31 -10.60
C SER A 378 42.90 -13.78 -11.50
N ALA A 379 43.94 -13.18 -10.93
CA ALA A 379 45.06 -12.62 -11.70
C ALA A 379 46.43 -13.00 -11.13
N THR A 380 46.70 -14.29 -10.91
CA THR A 380 48.08 -14.82 -10.78
C THR A 380 48.06 -16.36 -10.73
N LYS A 381 47.92 -17.01 -11.89
CA LYS A 381 48.50 -18.33 -12.20
C LYS A 381 48.13 -18.77 -13.61
N LYS A 382 48.63 -18.01 -14.59
CA LYS A 382 48.84 -18.49 -15.96
C LYS A 382 50.34 -18.73 -16.12
N SER A 383 50.84 -19.87 -15.64
CA SER A 383 52.13 -20.41 -16.11
C SER A 383 52.31 -21.84 -15.61
N GLN A 384 52.70 -22.71 -16.54
CA GLN A 384 53.33 -24.02 -16.34
C GLN A 384 52.47 -25.14 -15.74
N LYS A 385 51.87 -25.93 -16.64
CA LYS A 385 51.79 -27.38 -16.46
C LYS A 385 52.30 -28.07 -17.72
N GLY A 386 53.58 -28.43 -17.68
CA GLY A 386 54.26 -29.23 -18.69
C GLY A 386 55.07 -30.33 -18.01
N THR A 387 54.56 -31.55 -18.14
CA THR A 387 55.29 -32.83 -18.27
C THR A 387 56.29 -33.31 -17.20
N LYS A 388 55.86 -34.44 -16.58
CA LYS A 388 56.54 -35.75 -16.48
C LYS A 388 57.82 -35.90 -15.63
N GLY A 389 57.68 -36.80 -14.65
CA GLY A 389 58.53 -38.01 -14.56
C GLY A 389 59.55 -38.02 -13.43
N GLY A 390 59.61 -39.13 -12.68
CA GLY A 390 60.78 -39.46 -11.86
C GLY A 390 60.43 -40.11 -10.52
N ALA A 391 60.67 -41.41 -10.43
CA ALA A 391 60.57 -42.26 -9.24
C ALA A 391 61.47 -41.82 -8.07
N ARG A 392 61.17 -42.26 -6.83
CA ARG A 392 62.06 -43.15 -6.04
C ARG A 392 61.44 -43.62 -4.71
N VAL A 393 61.74 -44.88 -4.43
CA VAL A 393 61.51 -45.79 -3.31
C VAL A 393 62.17 -45.32 -1.98
N VAL A 394 61.55 -45.62 -0.83
CA VAL A 394 62.06 -46.43 0.33
C VAL A 394 61.40 -46.01 1.68
N PRO A 395 60.93 -46.97 2.51
CA PRO A 395 60.31 -46.76 3.84
C PRO A 395 61.25 -47.13 5.02
N SER A 396 60.83 -46.85 6.28
CA SER A 396 60.87 -47.80 7.43
C SER A 396 60.95 -47.12 8.83
N ALA A 397 60.55 -47.92 9.83
CA ALA A 397 60.85 -47.86 11.27
C ALA A 397 59.79 -47.31 12.27
N THR A 398 58.78 -48.16 12.56
CA THR A 398 58.38 -48.78 13.86
C THR A 398 59.03 -48.33 15.20
N PRO A 399 58.55 -48.78 16.40
CA PRO A 399 57.20 -48.78 16.98
C PRO A 399 57.19 -48.44 18.51
N ASP A 400 56.00 -48.50 19.11
CA ASP A 400 55.65 -48.86 20.51
C ASP A 400 56.28 -48.17 21.74
N THR A 401 55.39 -47.64 22.59
CA THR A 401 55.18 -47.93 24.03
C THR A 401 54.09 -46.93 24.50
N GLY A 402 53.04 -47.24 25.26
CA GLY A 402 52.86 -48.25 26.28
C GLY A 402 52.72 -47.56 27.65
N SER A 403 51.49 -47.51 28.17
CA SER A 403 51.12 -47.42 29.60
C SER A 403 51.10 -46.06 30.34
N ALA A 404 49.91 -45.75 30.88
CA ALA A 404 49.56 -45.15 32.19
C ALA A 404 50.19 -43.78 32.59
N ASN A 405 49.59 -42.92 33.42
CA ASN A 405 48.68 -43.11 34.53
C ASN A 405 48.07 -41.74 34.92
N ALA A 406 47.11 -41.79 35.84
CA ALA A 406 46.31 -40.73 36.45
C ALA A 406 47.01 -39.43 36.91
N GLY A 407 46.23 -38.35 36.97
CA GLY A 407 46.57 -37.08 37.61
C GLY A 407 45.36 -36.16 37.79
N THR A 408 44.62 -36.37 38.87
CA THR A 408 43.87 -35.36 39.66
C THR A 408 44.64 -34.02 39.72
N ALA A 409 44.09 -32.81 39.78
CA ALA A 409 43.08 -32.29 40.71
C ALA A 409 42.82 -30.77 40.42
N THR A 410 41.71 -30.26 40.99
CA THR A 410 41.46 -28.88 41.49
C THR A 410 41.50 -27.70 40.48
N ALA A 411 40.37 -27.05 40.19
CA ALA A 411 39.62 -26.10 41.04
C ALA A 411 40.35 -24.75 41.23
N SER A 412 39.83 -23.72 40.57
CA SER A 412 39.62 -22.34 41.04
C SER A 412 38.86 -21.58 39.95
#